data_AF-A0AAN9L670-F1
#
_entry.id   AF-A0AAN9L670-F1
#
_cell.length_a   1.000
_cell.length_b   1.000
_cell.length_c   1.000
_cell.angle_alpha   90.00
_cell.angle_beta   90.00
_cell.angle_gamma   90.00
#
_symmetry.space_group_name_H-M   'P 1'
#
loop_
_entity.id
_entity.type
_entity.pdbx_description
1 polymer ?
#
loop_
_entity_poly.entity_id
_entity_poly.type
_entity_poly.pdbx_seq_one_letter_code
_entity_poly.pdbx_strand_id
1 'polypeptide(L)'
;MDIRTPYTKNPSQHNSTFTSHSAIRVQMAKSKNHTAHNQSYKAHKNGIKKPKRHRHTSTKGMDPKFLRNQRYARKHNQKSGETASEEE
;
A
#
# COMPACT_ATOMS: atom_id res chain seq x y z
N MET A 1 16.22 21.45 -22.54
CA MET A 1 16.29 22.42 -21.43
C MET A 1 16.34 21.60 -20.16
N ASP A 2 17.52 21.05 -19.87
CA ASP A 2 17.67 20.02 -18.84
C ASP A 2 18.02 20.69 -17.51
N ILE A 3 17.04 20.74 -16.62
CA ILE A 3 17.19 21.32 -15.29
C ILE A 3 18.06 20.39 -14.46
N ARG A 4 19.37 20.70 -14.38
CA ARG A 4 20.30 20.09 -13.42
C ARG A 4 19.85 20.43 -12.00
N THR A 5 19.46 19.42 -11.23
CA THR A 5 19.32 19.54 -9.78
C THR A 5 20.71 19.63 -9.13
N PRO A 6 20.99 20.60 -8.24
CA PRO A 6 22.25 20.63 -7.53
C PRO A 6 22.26 19.59 -6.41
N TYR A 7 23.11 18.58 -6.58
CA TYR A 7 23.48 17.61 -5.56
C TYR A 7 24.18 18.32 -4.39
N THR A 8 23.60 18.25 -3.19
CA THR A 8 24.20 18.79 -1.97
C THR A 8 25.23 17.81 -1.42
N LYS A 9 26.50 18.25 -1.36
CA LYS A 9 27.57 17.56 -0.63
C LYS A 9 27.25 17.60 0.86
N ASN A 10 27.03 16.43 1.47
CA ASN A 10 27.07 16.24 2.91
C ASN A 10 28.52 15.98 3.35
N PRO A 11 29.18 16.88 4.11
CA PRO A 11 30.49 16.60 4.68
C PRO A 11 30.32 16.18 6.14
N SER A 12 30.47 14.89 6.42
CA SER A 12 30.83 14.42 7.75
C SER A 12 31.58 13.11 7.60
N GLN A 13 32.87 13.24 7.38
CA GLN A 13 33.84 12.15 7.50
C GLN A 13 33.93 11.80 8.99
N HIS A 14 33.12 10.85 9.44
CA HIS A 14 33.39 10.20 10.71
C HIS A 14 34.53 9.20 10.48
N ASN A 15 35.73 9.56 10.95
CA ASN A 15 36.89 8.68 10.96
C ASN A 15 36.59 7.48 11.86
N SER A 16 36.14 6.38 11.26
CA SER A 16 36.07 5.08 11.92
C SER A 16 37.47 4.46 11.86
N THR A 17 38.16 4.46 13.00
CA THR A 17 39.38 3.66 13.19
C THR A 17 39.06 2.22 12.81
N PHE A 18 39.76 1.68 11.80
CA PHE A 18 39.70 0.26 11.46
C PHE A 18 40.23 -0.54 12.65
N THR A 19 39.35 -0.92 13.57
CA THR A 19 39.62 -1.98 14.53
C THR A 19 39.73 -3.26 13.70
N SER A 20 40.97 -3.68 13.47
CA SER A 20 41.33 -4.99 12.95
C SER A 20 40.78 -6.06 13.89
N HIS A 21 39.56 -6.51 13.63
CA HIS A 21 39.04 -7.71 14.26
C HIS A 21 39.79 -8.87 13.64
N SER A 22 40.79 -9.36 14.39
CA SER A 22 41.47 -10.62 14.14
C SER A 22 40.46 -11.66 13.68
N ALA A 23 40.71 -12.24 12.51
CA ALA A 23 39.86 -13.22 11.85
C ALA A 23 39.70 -14.48 12.70
N ILE A 24 38.87 -14.42 13.74
CA ILE A 24 38.20 -15.60 14.25
C ILE A 24 37.25 -15.98 13.11
N ARG A 25 37.66 -16.93 12.28
CA ARG A 25 36.74 -17.72 11.45
C ARG A 25 35.78 -18.40 12.43
N VAL A 26 34.75 -17.68 12.86
CA VAL A 26 33.56 -18.30 13.41
C VAL A 26 32.97 -19.05 12.23
N GLN A 27 33.31 -20.34 12.15
CA GLN A 27 32.60 -21.32 11.34
C GLN A 27 31.12 -21.01 11.55
N MET A 28 30.42 -20.58 10.50
CA MET A 28 29.02 -20.15 10.59
C MET A 28 28.23 -21.31 11.20
N ALA A 29 28.03 -21.26 12.52
CA ALA A 29 27.29 -22.29 13.23
C ALA A 29 25.87 -22.26 12.65
N LYS A 30 25.32 -23.45 12.37
CA LYS A 30 24.01 -23.55 11.73
C LYS A 30 22.98 -22.74 12.52
N SER A 31 22.42 -21.71 11.89
CA SER A 31 21.34 -20.91 12.46
C SER A 31 19.98 -21.57 12.21
N LYS A 32 18.96 -21.15 12.94
CA LYS A 32 17.57 -21.58 12.70
C LYS A 32 17.14 -21.11 11.29
N ASN A 33 16.69 -22.05 10.45
CA ASN A 33 16.26 -21.74 9.08
C ASN A 33 14.89 -21.06 8.99
N HIS A 34 14.03 -21.20 10.00
CA HIS A 34 12.67 -20.65 9.98
C HIS A 34 12.09 -20.46 11.40
N THR A 35 11.32 -19.38 11.61
CA THR A 35 10.56 -19.14 12.84
C THR A 35 9.29 -18.30 12.62
N ALA A 36 8.19 -18.72 13.24
CA ALA A 36 6.94 -17.97 13.31
C ALA A 36 6.74 -17.25 14.67
N HIS A 37 7.70 -17.37 15.60
CA HIS A 37 7.52 -17.07 17.02
C HIS A 37 7.04 -15.64 17.33
N ASN A 38 7.49 -14.64 16.57
CA ASN A 38 7.14 -13.24 16.80
C ASN A 38 6.20 -12.65 15.72
N GLN A 39 5.64 -13.49 14.85
CA GLN A 39 4.80 -13.01 13.75
C GLN A 39 3.44 -12.53 14.29
N SER A 40 2.81 -13.34 15.15
CA SER A 40 1.51 -13.01 15.75
C SER A 40 1.57 -11.76 16.62
N TYR A 41 2.64 -11.59 17.41
CA TYR A 41 2.82 -10.40 18.25
C TYR A 41 2.97 -9.13 17.40
N LYS A 42 3.78 -9.17 16.33
CA LYS A 42 3.93 -8.04 15.40
C LYS A 42 2.63 -7.71 14.65
N ALA A 43 1.89 -8.73 14.21
CA ALA A 43 0.61 -8.56 13.52
C ALA A 43 -0.44 -7.89 14.41
N HIS A 44 -0.42 -8.17 15.72
CA HIS A 44 -1.38 -7.62 16.67
C HIS A 44 -0.96 -6.30 17.33
N LYS A 45 0.31 -5.87 17.22
CA LYS A 45 0.77 -4.57 17.77
C LYS A 45 -0.12 -3.39 17.35
N ASN A 46 -0.48 -3.33 16.07
CA ASN A 46 -1.40 -2.32 15.51
C ASN A 46 -2.79 -2.91 15.18
N GLY A 47 -2.98 -4.19 15.47
CA GLY A 47 -4.15 -4.99 15.11
C GLY A 47 -4.25 -5.34 13.62
N ILE A 48 -4.86 -6.48 13.32
CA ILE A 48 -5.21 -6.89 11.96
C ILE A 48 -6.45 -6.08 11.53
N LYS A 49 -6.27 -5.11 10.63
CA LYS A 49 -7.37 -4.26 10.16
C LYS A 49 -8.22 -5.01 9.14
N LYS A 50 -9.54 -4.95 9.31
CA LYS A 50 -10.50 -5.41 8.30
C LYS A 50 -10.51 -4.46 7.10
N PRO A 51 -10.86 -4.93 5.88
CA PRO A 51 -11.07 -4.04 4.75
C PRO A 51 -12.12 -2.99 5.09
N LYS A 52 -11.89 -1.75 4.66
CA LYS A 52 -12.78 -0.62 4.95
C LYS A 52 -14.11 -0.80 4.22
N ARG A 53 -15.21 -0.62 4.93
CA ARG A 53 -16.56 -0.60 4.35
C ARG A 53 -16.85 0.81 3.85
N HIS A 54 -16.93 0.97 2.54
CA HIS A 54 -17.35 2.22 1.88
C HIS A 54 -18.84 2.16 1.54
N ARG A 55 -19.49 3.33 1.36
CA ARG A 55 -20.90 3.42 0.91
C ARG A 55 -21.09 2.74 -0.45
N HIS A 56 -20.10 2.86 -1.32
CA HIS A 56 -20.05 2.21 -2.63
C HIS A 56 -18.74 1.41 -2.73
N THR A 57 -18.86 0.11 -2.95
CA THR A 57 -17.72 -0.79 -3.18
C THR A 57 -17.36 -0.83 -4.68
N SER A 58 -16.17 -1.36 -4.99
CA SER A 58 -15.75 -1.51 -6.38
C SER A 58 -16.62 -2.53 -7.12
N THR A 59 -17.10 -2.19 -8.30
CA THR A 59 -17.85 -3.10 -9.20
C THR A 59 -16.95 -3.91 -10.13
N LYS A 60 -15.63 -3.92 -9.87
CA LYS A 60 -14.65 -4.66 -10.68
C LYS A 60 -14.90 -6.16 -10.56
N GLY A 61 -14.97 -6.86 -11.70
CA GLY A 61 -15.23 -8.30 -11.76
C GLY A 61 -16.72 -8.69 -11.79
N MET A 62 -17.62 -7.72 -11.82
CA MET A 62 -19.05 -7.97 -11.97
C MET A 62 -19.43 -8.19 -13.44
N ASP A 63 -20.58 -8.85 -13.69
CA ASP A 63 -21.05 -9.17 -15.04
C ASP A 63 -21.10 -7.92 -15.95
N PRO A 64 -20.37 -7.92 -17.09
CA PRO A 64 -20.40 -6.84 -18.06
C PRO A 64 -21.81 -6.50 -18.57
N LYS A 65 -22.71 -7.48 -18.70
CA LYS A 65 -24.09 -7.24 -19.18
C LYS A 65 -24.88 -6.42 -18.17
N PHE A 66 -24.81 -6.78 -16.89
CA PHE A 66 -25.40 -5.96 -15.83
C PHE A 66 -24.77 -4.57 -15.78
N LEU A 67 -23.44 -4.43 -15.84
CA LEU A 67 -22.77 -3.12 -15.79
C LEU A 67 -23.21 -2.20 -16.92
N ARG A 68 -23.38 -2.75 -18.13
CA ARG A 68 -23.88 -2.02 -19.29
C ARG A 68 -25.31 -1.54 -19.07
N ASN A 69 -26.18 -2.40 -18.53
CA ASN A 69 -27.56 -2.02 -18.17
C ASN A 69 -27.60 -0.94 -17.10
N GLN A 70 -26.85 -1.11 -16.00
CA GLN A 70 -26.80 -0.15 -14.90
C GLN A 70 -26.32 1.24 -15.37
N ARG A 71 -25.40 1.29 -16.34
CA ARG A 71 -24.96 2.54 -16.97
C ARG A 71 -26.10 3.23 -17.73
N TYR A 72 -26.87 2.49 -18.52
CA TYR A 72 -28.01 3.05 -19.24
C TYR A 72 -29.14 3.50 -18.31
N ALA A 73 -29.51 2.67 -17.32
CA ALA A 73 -30.52 3.04 -16.33
C ALA A 73 -30.14 4.34 -15.60
N ARG A 74 -28.91 4.46 -15.10
CA ARG A 74 -28.43 5.69 -14.45
C ARG A 74 -28.49 6.91 -15.36
N LYS A 75 -28.16 6.78 -16.64
CA LYS A 75 -28.19 7.88 -17.62
C LYS A 75 -29.60 8.46 -17.80
N HIS A 76 -30.63 7.62 -17.78
CA HIS A 76 -32.01 8.06 -17.99
C HIS A 76 -32.72 8.43 -16.68
N ASN A 77 -32.34 7.82 -15.56
CA ASN A 77 -32.87 8.16 -14.24
C ASN A 77 -32.44 9.56 -13.76
N GLN A 78 -31.28 10.06 -14.20
CA GLN A 78 -30.83 11.42 -13.87
C GLN A 78 -31.78 12.49 -14.45
N LYS A 79 -32.24 12.29 -15.68
CA LYS A 79 -33.16 13.21 -16.35
C LYS A 79 -34.55 13.21 -15.72
N SER A 80 -35.05 12.04 -15.29
CA SER A 80 -36.32 11.94 -14.57
C SER A 80 -36.23 12.43 -13.12
N GLY A 81 -35.02 12.43 -12.54
CA GLY A 81 -34.79 12.94 -11.18
C GLY A 81 -34.83 14.45 -11.11
N GLU A 82 -34.27 15.14 -12.11
CA GLU A 82 -34.32 16.61 -12.23
C GLU A 82 -35.78 17.09 -12.38
N THR A 83 -36.56 16.47 -13.27
CA THR A 83 -38.00 16.77 -13.42
C THR A 83 -38.81 16.48 -12.16
N ALA A 84 -38.46 15.43 -11.41
CA ALA A 84 -39.17 15.08 -10.18
C ALA A 84 -38.83 16.00 -8.99
N SER A 85 -37.67 16.69 -9.02
CA SER A 85 -37.31 17.69 -8.00
C SER A 85 -37.79 19.11 -8.32
N GLU A 86 -38.24 19.36 -9.55
CA GLU A 86 -38.84 20.64 -9.97
C GLU A 86 -40.36 20.68 -9.80
N GLU A 87 -40.99 19.51 -9.63
CA GLU A 87 -42.44 19.36 -9.36
C GLU A 87 -42.78 19.27 -7.86
N GLU A 88 -41.81 19.56 -6.97
CA GLU A 88 -42.01 19.75 -5.52
C GLU A 88 -41.89 21.23 -5.13
#